data_AF-A0AAD5V7K2-F1
#
_entry.id   AF-A0AAD5V7K2-F1
#
_cell.length_a   1.000
_cell.length_b   1.000
_cell.length_c   1.000
_cell.angle_alpha   90.00
_cell.angle_beta   90.00
_cell.angle_gamma   90.00
#
_symmetry.space_group_name_H-M   'P 1'
#
loop_
_entity.id
_entity.type
_entity.pdbx_description
1 polymer ?
#
loop_
_entity_poly.entity_id
_entity_poly.type
_entity_poly.pdbx_seq_one_letter_code
_entity_poly.pdbx_strand_id
1 'polypeptide(L)'
;MSSRQESHNRFYGFHGCGDVVTESELWAQETTINVSFLDGTAAQQSKVMKGIEEWSRYVNLKIRQVPSGLGIQISFSGKCSTSLFGTQCLKVKRGMPTTTLFQIDGENLGWTDQERGTILREVGHALGFTHEHHNPDRKETLTPKQDLPKDYTKTQGRSQEAIKANDTNESYERIIPIHTDFGHTSIMGPPIACNDQEIAAPLVTELTNFDKAFAIVHYPRPIPHPETPGWTIERALTVLGVPKDARNKILQSESPKKIFKSFEAWNGRNMEKQSEG
;
A
#
# COMPACT_ATOMS: atom_id res chain seq x y z
N MET A 1 -17.83 -52.66 22.62
CA MET A 1 -16.52 -52.31 22.02
C MET A 1 -16.71 -52.08 20.53
N SER A 2 -16.86 -50.81 20.15
CA SER A 2 -16.61 -50.28 18.80
C SER A 2 -17.06 -48.82 18.82
N SER A 3 -16.14 -47.88 18.67
CA SER A 3 -16.46 -46.54 18.20
C SER A 3 -15.32 -46.05 17.32
N ARG A 4 -15.72 -45.62 16.12
CA ARG A 4 -14.92 -45.01 15.06
C ARG A 4 -15.47 -43.60 14.92
N GLN A 5 -14.62 -42.59 15.03
CA GLN A 5 -14.85 -41.20 14.57
C GLN A 5 -13.46 -40.52 14.62
N GLU A 6 -12.79 -40.35 13.49
CA GLU A 6 -12.86 -39.20 12.57
C GLU A 6 -12.07 -37.97 13.05
N SER A 7 -11.11 -37.63 12.18
CA SER A 7 -10.28 -36.42 12.05
C SER A 7 -10.96 -35.11 12.40
N HIS A 8 -10.22 -34.08 12.84
CA HIS A 8 -10.40 -32.71 12.34
C HIS A 8 -9.12 -31.85 12.47
N ASN A 9 -8.89 -31.09 11.38
CA ASN A 9 -7.83 -30.13 11.11
C ASN A 9 -7.71 -29.02 12.16
N ARG A 10 -6.46 -28.63 12.46
CA ARG A 10 -6.14 -27.32 13.06
C ARG A 10 -6.19 -26.25 11.98
N PHE A 11 -7.22 -25.41 12.02
CA PHE A 11 -7.34 -24.18 11.22
C PHE A 11 -6.52 -23.05 11.85
N TYR A 12 -5.69 -22.38 11.05
CA TYR A 12 -5.03 -21.12 11.39
C TYR A 12 -6.04 -19.98 11.22
N GLY A 13 -6.36 -19.28 12.30
CA GLY A 13 -7.19 -18.07 12.28
C GLY A 13 -6.41 -16.86 11.76
N PHE A 14 -6.91 -16.22 10.70
CA PHE A 14 -6.41 -14.94 10.20
C PHE A 14 -7.20 -13.78 10.84
N HIS A 15 -6.48 -12.76 11.30
CA HIS A 15 -7.04 -11.60 12.01
C HIS A 15 -7.57 -10.52 11.05
N GLY A 16 -8.50 -9.73 11.59
CA GLY A 16 -9.39 -8.77 10.94
C GLY A 16 -8.75 -7.66 10.10
N CYS A 17 -9.62 -6.96 9.36
CA CYS A 17 -9.30 -5.73 8.65
C CYS A 17 -8.80 -4.67 9.64
N GLY A 18 -7.49 -4.39 9.60
CA GLY A 18 -6.87 -3.20 10.15
C GLY A 18 -5.98 -2.60 9.07
N ASP A 19 -6.34 -1.40 8.59
CA ASP A 19 -5.64 -0.65 7.55
C ASP A 19 -4.28 -0.15 8.06
N VAL A 20 -3.21 -0.88 7.75
CA VAL A 20 -1.85 -0.58 8.23
C VAL A 20 -0.80 -1.09 7.24
N VAL A 21 0.26 -0.31 7.02
CA VAL A 21 1.53 -0.85 6.50
C VAL A 21 2.16 -1.71 7.59
N THR A 22 2.07 -3.03 7.48
CA THR A 22 2.78 -3.90 8.44
C THR A 22 4.22 -4.15 7.96
N GLU A 23 5.22 -4.11 8.86
CA GLU A 23 6.63 -4.45 8.52
C GLU A 23 6.74 -5.78 7.77
N SER A 24 5.85 -6.74 8.08
CA SER A 24 5.77 -8.03 7.39
C SER A 24 5.34 -7.98 5.93
N GLU A 25 4.66 -6.91 5.52
CA GLU A 25 4.15 -6.72 4.16
C GLU A 25 5.06 -5.82 3.31
N LEU A 26 5.93 -5.03 3.93
CA LEU A 26 6.95 -4.28 3.22
C LEU A 26 8.00 -5.21 2.61
N TRP A 27 8.52 -4.79 1.47
CA TRP A 27 9.68 -5.42 0.87
C TRP A 27 10.93 -5.19 1.73
N ALA A 28 11.85 -6.15 1.75
CA ALA A 28 13.13 -5.92 2.42
C ALA A 28 13.88 -4.77 1.72
N GLN A 29 14.51 -3.89 2.50
CA GLN A 29 15.33 -2.79 1.98
C GLN A 29 16.35 -3.31 0.95
N GLU A 30 16.57 -2.53 -0.11
CA GLU A 30 17.51 -2.81 -1.21
C GLU A 30 17.19 -4.06 -2.05
N THR A 31 16.09 -4.76 -1.78
CA THR A 31 15.71 -5.94 -2.54
C THR A 31 15.38 -5.58 -3.98
N THR A 32 15.56 -6.57 -4.87
CA THR A 32 15.15 -6.43 -6.28
C THR A 32 13.77 -7.04 -6.47
N ILE A 33 12.80 -6.19 -6.78
CA ILE A 33 11.43 -6.56 -7.10
C ILE A 33 11.34 -6.76 -8.62
N ASN A 34 10.86 -7.93 -9.03
CA ASN A 34 10.54 -8.19 -10.42
C ASN A 34 9.13 -7.69 -10.72
N VAL A 35 8.98 -7.02 -11.86
CA VAL A 35 7.70 -6.63 -12.45
C VAL A 35 7.54 -7.38 -13.76
N SER A 36 6.42 -8.05 -13.97
CA SER A 36 6.09 -8.69 -15.24
C SER A 36 4.68 -8.33 -15.69
N PHE A 37 4.49 -8.16 -16.99
CA PHE A 37 3.19 -7.88 -17.60
C PHE A 37 2.62 -9.17 -18.17
N LEU A 38 1.40 -9.54 -17.76
CA LEU A 38 0.69 -10.73 -18.23
C LEU A 38 -0.01 -10.48 -19.58
N ASP A 39 -0.36 -9.23 -19.83
CA ASP A 39 -0.98 -8.72 -21.04
C ASP A 39 -0.65 -7.21 -21.18
N GLY A 40 -1.27 -6.54 -22.14
CA GLY A 40 -1.18 -5.10 -22.35
C GLY A 40 -0.21 -4.67 -23.46
N THR A 41 -0.52 -3.53 -24.07
CA THR A 41 0.27 -2.94 -25.17
C THR A 41 1.57 -2.32 -24.67
N ALA A 42 2.50 -2.03 -25.59
CA ALA A 42 3.74 -1.32 -25.24
C ALA A 42 3.47 0.05 -24.58
N ALA A 43 2.40 0.73 -24.98
CA ALA A 43 2.02 2.01 -24.39
C ALA A 43 1.54 1.86 -22.93
N GLN A 44 0.66 0.88 -22.69
CA GLN A 44 0.21 0.51 -21.34
C GLN A 44 1.38 0.15 -20.41
N GLN A 45 2.29 -0.73 -20.87
CA GLN A 45 3.46 -1.13 -20.09
C GLN A 45 4.39 0.07 -19.82
N SER A 46 4.61 0.94 -20.81
CA SER A 46 5.42 2.15 -20.64
C SER A 46 4.84 3.11 -19.60
N LYS A 47 3.52 3.33 -19.59
CA LYS A 47 2.85 4.15 -18.56
C LYS A 47 3.10 3.60 -17.16
N VAL A 48 2.96 2.29 -16.98
CA VAL A 48 3.21 1.65 -15.68
C VAL A 48 4.68 1.80 -15.25
N MET A 49 5.62 1.61 -16.18
CA MET A 49 7.04 1.78 -15.88
C MET A 49 7.40 3.23 -15.50
N LYS A 50 6.73 4.24 -16.07
CA LYS A 50 6.86 5.64 -15.63
C LYS A 50 6.39 5.85 -14.19
N GLY A 51 5.27 5.24 -13.80
CA GLY A 51 4.77 5.29 -12.42
C GLY A 51 5.73 4.60 -11.43
N ILE A 52 6.29 3.45 -11.82
CA ILE A 52 7.34 2.76 -11.06
C ILE A 52 8.58 3.65 -10.91
N GLU A 53 9.03 4.30 -11.99
CA GLU A 53 10.15 5.22 -11.96
C GLU A 53 9.90 6.37 -10.98
N GLU A 54 8.69 6.94 -10.97
CA GLU A 54 8.32 8.01 -10.05
C GLU A 54 8.45 7.58 -8.58
N TRP A 55 7.87 6.43 -8.21
CA TRP A 55 8.02 5.86 -6.86
C TRP A 55 9.47 5.50 -6.54
N SER A 56 10.22 5.00 -7.53
CA SER A 56 11.61 4.56 -7.37
C SER A 56 12.56 5.66 -6.91
N ARG A 57 12.18 6.94 -7.02
CA ARG A 57 12.92 8.08 -6.47
C ARG A 57 12.83 8.17 -4.94
N TYR A 58 11.76 7.64 -4.35
CA TYR A 58 11.44 7.81 -2.92
C TYR A 58 11.57 6.51 -2.10
N VAL A 59 11.71 5.35 -2.74
CA VAL A 59 11.88 4.06 -2.05
C VAL A 59 13.25 3.43 -2.26
N ASN A 60 13.91 2.98 -1.19
CA ASN A 60 15.12 2.16 -1.22
C ASN A 60 14.89 0.71 -1.72
N LEU A 61 14.37 0.58 -2.95
CA LEU A 61 14.12 -0.70 -3.62
C LEU A 61 14.70 -0.66 -5.02
N LYS A 62 15.07 -1.82 -5.56
CA LYS A 62 15.45 -1.98 -6.97
C LYS A 62 14.26 -2.59 -7.69
N ILE A 63 13.76 -1.96 -8.74
CA ILE A 63 12.61 -2.48 -9.48
C ILE A 63 13.06 -2.72 -10.92
N ARG A 64 12.79 -3.92 -11.44
CA ARG A 64 13.13 -4.27 -12.82
C ARG A 64 11.98 -4.97 -13.51
N GLN A 65 11.78 -4.64 -14.78
CA GLN A 65 10.90 -5.39 -15.65
C GLN A 65 11.58 -6.71 -16.05
N VAL A 66 10.85 -7.82 -15.97
CA VAL A 66 11.26 -9.13 -16.47
C VAL A 66 10.17 -9.70 -17.37
N PRO A 67 10.49 -10.57 -18.35
CA PRO A 67 9.48 -11.19 -19.21
C PRO A 67 8.47 -12.04 -18.41
N SER A 68 8.93 -12.69 -17.34
CA SER A 68 8.10 -13.47 -16.42
C SER A 68 8.81 -13.65 -15.09
N GLY A 69 8.10 -13.56 -13.97
CA GLY A 69 8.67 -13.71 -12.64
C GLY A 69 7.62 -13.76 -11.54
N LEU A 70 8.05 -14.14 -10.33
CA LEU A 70 7.27 -13.86 -9.13
C LEU A 70 7.56 -12.43 -8.67
N GLY A 71 6.63 -11.82 -7.95
CA GLY A 71 6.69 -10.40 -7.58
C GLY A 71 5.43 -9.71 -8.07
N ILE A 72 5.58 -8.52 -8.64
CA ILE A 72 4.45 -7.74 -9.15
C ILE A 72 4.09 -8.25 -10.55
N GLN A 73 2.90 -8.81 -10.70
CA GLN A 73 2.37 -9.34 -11.95
C GLN A 73 1.16 -8.51 -12.38
N ILE A 74 1.32 -7.75 -13.46
CA ILE A 74 0.38 -6.70 -13.87
C ILE A 74 -0.48 -7.20 -15.02
N SER A 75 -1.79 -6.96 -14.94
CA SER A 75 -2.74 -7.20 -16.02
C SER A 75 -3.67 -6.01 -16.26
N PHE A 76 -4.09 -5.83 -17.51
CA PHE A 76 -5.02 -4.79 -17.96
C PHE A 76 -6.43 -5.34 -18.26
N SER A 77 -6.66 -6.64 -18.07
CA SER A 77 -7.93 -7.31 -18.35
C SER A 77 -8.94 -7.33 -17.19
N GLY A 78 -8.62 -6.69 -16.07
CA GLY A 78 -9.49 -6.58 -14.90
C GLY A 78 -10.72 -5.70 -15.13
N LYS A 79 -11.69 -5.76 -14.22
CA LYS A 79 -12.88 -4.87 -14.21
C LYS A 79 -12.70 -3.64 -13.31
N CYS A 80 -11.64 -3.63 -12.52
CA CYS A 80 -11.25 -2.55 -11.64
C CYS A 80 -9.72 -2.51 -11.54
N SER A 81 -9.21 -1.35 -11.14
CA SER A 81 -7.81 -1.21 -10.75
C SER A 81 -7.67 -1.61 -9.29
N THR A 82 -6.76 -2.54 -9.01
CA THR A 82 -6.47 -3.01 -7.64
C THR A 82 -5.11 -3.68 -7.60
N SER A 83 -4.47 -3.72 -6.43
CA SER A 83 -3.23 -4.44 -6.20
C SER A 83 -3.24 -5.12 -4.84
N LEU A 84 -2.55 -6.26 -4.76
CA LEU A 84 -2.08 -6.78 -3.49
C LEU A 84 -1.02 -5.87 -2.87
N PHE A 85 -0.86 -5.99 -1.55
CA PHE A 85 0.07 -5.16 -0.78
C PHE A 85 1.46 -5.80 -0.69
N GLY A 86 2.47 -5.10 -1.20
CA GLY A 86 3.87 -5.43 -0.96
C GLY A 86 4.22 -6.91 -1.19
N THR A 87 4.81 -7.56 -0.18
CA THR A 87 5.26 -8.96 -0.24
C THR A 87 4.12 -9.97 -0.37
N GLN A 88 2.85 -9.57 -0.21
CA GLN A 88 1.72 -10.45 -0.56
C GLN A 88 1.75 -10.85 -2.04
N CYS A 89 2.34 -10.01 -2.91
CA CYS A 89 2.56 -10.34 -4.32
C CYS A 89 3.39 -11.62 -4.52
N LEU A 90 4.27 -11.98 -3.57
CA LEU A 90 5.06 -13.22 -3.61
C LEU A 90 4.24 -14.48 -3.34
N LYS A 91 3.04 -14.34 -2.75
CA LYS A 91 2.15 -15.47 -2.44
C LYS A 91 1.33 -15.91 -3.64
N VAL A 92 1.28 -15.09 -4.69
CA VAL A 92 0.53 -15.38 -5.92
C VAL A 92 1.38 -16.17 -6.89
N LYS A 93 0.78 -17.20 -7.50
CA LYS A 93 1.45 -18.04 -8.48
C LYS A 93 1.82 -17.22 -9.73
N ARG A 94 2.90 -17.63 -10.40
CA ARG A 94 3.28 -17.08 -11.70
C ARG A 94 2.13 -17.21 -12.71
N GLY A 95 1.91 -16.19 -13.52
CA GLY A 95 0.86 -16.13 -14.53
C GLY A 95 -0.50 -15.68 -13.99
N MET A 96 -0.60 -15.38 -12.69
CA MET A 96 -1.82 -14.85 -12.07
C MET A 96 -1.58 -13.39 -11.68
N PRO A 97 -2.51 -12.47 -11.95
CA PRO A 97 -2.32 -11.05 -11.65
C PRO A 97 -2.25 -10.82 -10.14
N THR A 98 -1.26 -10.02 -9.71
CA THR A 98 -1.21 -9.42 -8.37
C THR A 98 -1.74 -7.99 -8.39
N THR A 99 -1.71 -7.36 -9.56
CA THR A 99 -2.14 -5.99 -9.79
C THR A 99 -2.93 -5.96 -11.10
N THR A 100 -4.12 -5.38 -11.07
CA THR A 100 -4.92 -5.09 -12.25
C THR A 100 -5.04 -3.59 -12.46
N LEU A 101 -5.00 -3.15 -13.71
CA LEU A 101 -5.15 -1.75 -14.11
C LEU A 101 -6.25 -1.66 -15.18
N PHE A 102 -7.40 -1.13 -14.79
CA PHE A 102 -8.55 -0.97 -15.67
C PHE A 102 -8.53 0.37 -16.41
N GLN A 103 -9.03 0.37 -17.65
CA GLN A 103 -9.19 1.56 -18.49
C GLN A 103 -7.91 2.40 -18.70
N ILE A 104 -6.75 1.74 -18.77
CA ILE A 104 -5.53 2.37 -19.24
C ILE A 104 -5.50 2.30 -20.77
N ASP A 105 -5.39 3.45 -21.43
CA ASP A 105 -5.34 3.55 -22.88
C ASP A 105 -4.09 2.84 -23.42
N GLY A 106 -4.32 2.01 -24.45
CA GLY A 106 -3.31 1.17 -25.07
C GLY A 106 -2.65 1.77 -26.30
N GLU A 107 -3.12 2.92 -26.79
CA GLU A 107 -2.67 3.50 -28.06
C GLU A 107 -1.67 4.64 -27.86
N ASN A 108 -1.90 5.54 -26.89
CA ASN A 108 -1.08 6.72 -26.66
C ASN A 108 0.00 6.47 -25.59
N LEU A 109 1.21 6.98 -25.83
CA LEU A 109 2.32 6.91 -24.87
C LEU A 109 2.18 7.90 -23.70
N GLY A 110 1.38 8.95 -23.87
CA GLY A 110 0.99 9.86 -22.79
C GLY A 110 -0.13 9.25 -21.96
N TRP A 111 -0.08 9.45 -20.64
CA TRP A 111 -1.22 9.17 -19.77
C TRP A 111 -2.07 10.43 -19.56
N THR A 112 -3.35 10.24 -19.30
CA THR A 112 -4.22 11.24 -18.69
C THR A 112 -3.92 11.36 -17.19
N ASP A 113 -4.40 12.43 -16.57
CA ASP A 113 -4.34 12.64 -15.13
C ASP A 113 -4.95 11.48 -14.33
N GLN A 114 -6.07 10.93 -14.82
CA GLN A 114 -6.75 9.78 -14.22
C GLN A 114 -5.93 8.49 -14.31
N GLU A 115 -5.33 8.21 -15.48
CA GLU A 115 -4.45 7.06 -15.67
C GLU A 115 -3.22 7.16 -14.78
N ARG A 116 -2.57 8.34 -14.73
CA ARG A 116 -1.42 8.57 -13.86
C ARG A 116 -1.78 8.32 -12.39
N GLY A 117 -2.88 8.91 -11.91
CA GLY A 117 -3.30 8.73 -10.52
C GLY A 117 -3.60 7.28 -10.17
N THR A 118 -4.28 6.57 -11.08
CA THR A 118 -4.58 5.13 -10.93
C THR A 118 -3.31 4.30 -10.88
N ILE A 119 -2.39 4.50 -11.82
CA ILE A 119 -1.13 3.76 -11.87
C ILE A 119 -0.30 4.02 -10.60
N LEU A 120 -0.17 5.28 -10.18
CA LEU A 120 0.60 5.63 -8.99
C LEU A 120 0.02 4.98 -7.73
N ARG A 121 -1.31 4.97 -7.56
CA ARG A 121 -1.97 4.31 -6.41
C ARG A 121 -1.70 2.81 -6.39
N GLU A 122 -1.97 2.12 -7.48
CA GLU A 122 -1.83 0.65 -7.52
C GLU A 122 -0.36 0.21 -7.42
N VAL A 123 0.57 0.98 -7.98
CA VAL A 123 2.01 0.75 -7.77
C VAL A 123 2.36 1.00 -6.29
N GLY A 124 1.81 2.02 -5.65
CA GLY A 124 1.99 2.25 -4.21
C GLY A 124 1.56 1.06 -3.36
N HIS A 125 0.39 0.48 -3.67
CA HIS A 125 -0.08 -0.76 -3.06
C HIS A 125 0.88 -1.93 -3.31
N ALA A 126 1.33 -2.14 -4.54
CA ALA A 126 2.30 -3.19 -4.87
C ALA A 126 3.66 -3.01 -4.15
N LEU A 127 4.00 -1.79 -3.75
CA LEU A 127 5.17 -1.47 -2.91
C LEU A 127 4.90 -1.62 -1.40
N GLY A 128 3.66 -1.89 -0.99
CA GLY A 128 3.27 -2.16 0.38
C GLY A 128 2.62 -0.97 1.10
N PHE A 129 2.30 0.12 0.40
CA PHE A 129 1.58 1.25 0.98
C PHE A 129 0.08 0.98 0.95
N THR A 130 -0.61 1.17 2.07
CA THR A 130 -2.07 0.96 2.17
C THR A 130 -2.84 2.25 1.93
N HIS A 131 -4.17 2.16 1.81
CA HIS A 131 -5.02 3.33 1.69
C HIS A 131 -4.95 4.22 2.95
N GLU A 132 -5.02 5.53 2.75
CA GLU A 132 -5.24 6.51 3.82
C GLU A 132 -6.70 6.44 4.27
N HIS A 133 -6.99 5.60 5.26
CA HIS A 133 -8.36 5.45 5.80
C HIS A 133 -8.64 6.22 7.08
N HIS A 134 -7.65 6.89 7.68
CA HIS A 134 -7.86 7.62 8.93
C HIS A 134 -7.35 9.05 8.84
N ASN A 135 -8.18 9.93 8.28
CA ASN A 135 -8.27 11.28 8.81
C ASN A 135 -9.45 11.29 9.80
N PRO A 136 -9.25 11.51 11.11
CA PRO A 136 -10.34 11.61 12.09
C PRO A 136 -11.38 12.70 11.75
N ASP A 137 -11.04 13.67 10.90
CA ASP A 137 -11.95 14.70 10.42
C ASP A 137 -12.81 14.26 9.21
N ARG A 138 -12.53 13.10 8.58
CA ARG A 138 -13.41 12.56 7.53
C ARG A 138 -14.62 11.89 8.17
N LYS A 139 -15.79 12.52 8.02
CA LYS A 139 -17.08 12.04 8.51
C LYS A 139 -17.76 10.98 7.61
N GLU A 140 -17.12 10.59 6.50
CA GLU A 140 -17.77 9.79 5.45
C GLU A 140 -17.31 8.32 5.49
N THR A 141 -18.26 7.41 5.70
CA THR A 141 -18.07 5.96 5.56
C THR A 141 -18.26 5.55 4.10
N LEU A 142 -17.25 4.95 3.46
CA LEU A 142 -17.34 4.43 2.08
C LEU A 142 -17.57 2.91 2.09
N THR A 143 -18.61 2.43 1.41
CA THR A 143 -18.89 0.99 1.28
C THR A 143 -18.30 0.46 -0.03
N PRO A 144 -17.40 -0.54 -0.02
CA PRO A 144 -16.88 -1.13 -1.25
C PRO A 144 -17.98 -1.76 -2.11
N LYS A 145 -17.91 -1.64 -3.44
CA LYS A 145 -18.89 -2.27 -4.35
C LYS A 145 -18.95 -3.79 -4.14
N GLN A 146 -20.16 -4.32 -3.89
CA GLN A 146 -20.40 -5.72 -3.52
C GLN A 146 -20.11 -6.76 -4.64
N ASP A 147 -20.02 -6.34 -5.91
CA ASP A 147 -19.85 -7.21 -7.09
C ASP A 147 -18.41 -7.68 -7.36
N LEU A 148 -17.61 -7.78 -6.31
CA LEU A 148 -16.30 -8.41 -6.39
C LEU A 148 -16.48 -9.91 -6.70
N PRO A 149 -15.71 -10.52 -7.62
CA PRO A 149 -15.86 -11.94 -7.97
C PRO A 149 -15.87 -12.83 -6.72
N LYS A 150 -16.63 -13.94 -6.70
CA LYS A 150 -16.69 -14.87 -5.54
C LYS A 150 -15.31 -15.45 -5.14
N ASP A 151 -14.30 -15.34 -5.99
CA ASP A 151 -12.90 -15.70 -5.69
C ASP A 151 -12.08 -14.55 -5.07
N TYR A 152 -12.61 -13.34 -5.04
CA TYR A 152 -12.03 -12.16 -4.40
C TYR A 152 -12.02 -12.29 -2.87
N THR A 153 -13.00 -13.00 -2.30
CA THR A 153 -13.03 -13.34 -0.86
C THR A 153 -12.06 -14.48 -0.51
N LYS A 154 -11.85 -15.43 -1.42
CA LYS A 154 -10.92 -16.55 -1.22
C LYS A 154 -9.45 -16.14 -1.34
N THR A 155 -9.13 -15.20 -2.23
CA THR A 155 -7.76 -14.66 -2.37
C THR A 155 -7.37 -13.71 -1.24
N GLN A 156 -8.35 -13.15 -0.52
CA GLN A 156 -8.19 -12.39 0.73
C GLN A 156 -8.36 -13.24 2.01
N GLY A 157 -8.62 -14.55 1.91
CA GLY A 157 -8.86 -15.41 3.08
C GLY A 157 -10.06 -15.00 3.95
N ARG A 158 -11.06 -14.31 3.40
CA ARG A 158 -12.25 -13.83 4.13
C ARG A 158 -13.32 -14.92 4.18
N SER A 159 -13.61 -15.46 5.37
CA SER A 159 -14.84 -16.26 5.58
C SER A 159 -16.05 -15.34 5.72
N GLN A 160 -17.24 -15.83 5.40
CA GLN A 160 -18.48 -15.04 5.58
C GLN A 160 -18.76 -14.70 7.05
N GLU A 161 -18.19 -15.46 8.01
CA GLU A 161 -18.24 -15.08 9.43
C GLU A 161 -17.33 -13.88 9.75
N ALA A 162 -16.19 -13.72 9.07
CA ALA A 162 -15.27 -12.59 9.29
C ALA A 162 -15.89 -11.23 8.87
N ILE A 163 -16.84 -11.25 7.93
CA ILE A 163 -17.59 -10.05 7.52
C ILE A 163 -18.56 -9.61 8.65
N LYS A 164 -19.13 -10.56 9.41
CA LYS A 164 -20.03 -10.24 10.53
C LYS A 164 -19.29 -9.89 11.83
N ALA A 165 -18.08 -10.45 12.05
CA ALA A 165 -17.28 -10.15 13.24
C ALA A 165 -16.56 -8.78 13.16
N ASN A 166 -16.42 -8.22 11.96
CA ASN A 166 -15.80 -6.91 11.75
C ASN A 166 -16.73 -5.71 12.00
N ASP A 167 -18.01 -5.96 12.27
CA ASP A 167 -19.01 -4.93 12.59
C ASP A 167 -19.04 -4.60 14.10
N THR A 168 -18.20 -5.29 14.89
CA THR A 168 -18.05 -5.06 16.33
C THR A 168 -16.60 -4.70 16.65
N ASN A 169 -16.36 -3.40 16.78
CA ASN A 169 -15.38 -2.60 17.55
C ASN A 169 -14.15 -3.21 18.30
N GLU A 170 -13.74 -4.46 18.12
CA GLU A 170 -12.86 -5.14 19.09
C GLU A 170 -11.49 -5.60 18.56
N SER A 171 -11.03 -5.17 17.37
CA SER A 171 -9.70 -5.56 16.84
C SER A 171 -8.77 -4.38 16.54
N TYR A 172 -8.73 -3.41 17.45
CA TYR A 172 -7.96 -2.16 17.34
C TYR A 172 -6.53 -2.19 17.90
N GLU A 173 -6.02 -3.31 18.43
CA GLU A 173 -4.81 -3.31 19.27
C GLU A 173 -3.44 -3.36 18.56
N ARG A 174 -3.37 -3.33 17.22
CA ARG A 174 -2.08 -3.40 16.49
C ARG A 174 -1.99 -2.47 15.28
N ILE A 175 -2.70 -1.36 15.36
CA ILE A 175 -2.85 -0.42 14.25
C ILE A 175 -1.66 0.55 14.24
N ILE A 176 -1.23 1.05 13.07
CA ILE A 176 -0.31 2.20 12.93
C ILE A 176 -0.90 3.21 11.92
N PRO A 177 -1.94 4.01 12.26
CA PRO A 177 -2.21 5.22 11.51
C PRO A 177 -1.06 6.19 11.65
N ILE A 178 -0.65 6.83 10.55
CA ILE A 178 0.06 8.09 10.69
C ILE A 178 -1.03 9.14 10.93
N HIS A 179 -1.20 9.52 12.18
CA HIS A 179 -2.02 10.65 12.56
C HIS A 179 -1.21 11.92 12.27
N THR A 180 -1.40 12.52 11.10
CA THR A 180 -1.01 13.92 10.87
C THR A 180 -2.28 14.75 10.92
N ASP A 181 -2.32 15.77 11.78
CA ASP A 181 -3.42 16.73 11.99
C ASP A 181 -3.74 17.61 10.75
N PHE A 182 -3.33 17.19 9.57
CA PHE A 182 -3.41 17.98 8.35
C PHE A 182 -4.19 17.21 7.31
N GLY A 183 -5.27 17.84 6.82
CA GLY A 183 -6.12 17.38 5.72
C GLY A 183 -5.38 17.30 4.39
N HIS A 184 -4.41 16.40 4.30
CA HIS A 184 -3.66 16.10 3.11
C HIS A 184 -4.46 15.16 2.20
N THR A 185 -4.34 15.37 0.90
CA THR A 185 -4.90 14.48 -0.12
C THR A 185 -3.80 13.53 -0.57
N SER A 186 -3.67 12.34 0.00
CA SER A 186 -2.71 11.32 -0.47
C SER A 186 -3.13 10.71 -1.81
N ILE A 187 -2.17 10.28 -2.64
CA ILE A 187 -2.47 9.40 -3.79
C ILE A 187 -3.12 8.08 -3.34
N MET A 188 -2.83 7.67 -2.11
CA MET A 188 -3.39 6.50 -1.43
C MET A 188 -4.75 6.79 -0.77
N GLY A 189 -5.34 7.97 -0.98
CA GLY A 189 -6.71 8.26 -0.57
C GLY A 189 -7.73 7.29 -1.21
N PRO A 190 -8.95 7.20 -0.67
CA PRO A 190 -9.93 6.23 -1.11
C PRO A 190 -10.23 6.34 -2.61
N PRO A 191 -10.41 5.21 -3.31
CA PRO A 191 -10.62 5.23 -4.76
C PRO A 191 -12.00 5.76 -5.14
N ILE A 192 -12.01 6.53 -6.22
CA ILE A 192 -13.20 7.15 -6.84
C ILE A 192 -14.20 6.10 -7.35
N ALA A 193 -13.73 4.92 -7.77
CA ALA A 193 -14.50 4.02 -8.64
C ALA A 193 -14.95 2.70 -7.97
N CYS A 194 -14.71 2.50 -6.67
CA CYS A 194 -14.99 1.23 -6.00
C CYS A 194 -15.84 1.36 -4.75
N ASN A 195 -16.69 2.38 -4.66
CA ASN A 195 -17.73 2.46 -3.63
C ASN A 195 -19.15 2.44 -4.25
N ASP A 196 -20.10 1.85 -3.55
CA ASP A 196 -21.52 1.75 -3.97
C ASP A 196 -22.17 3.13 -4.11
N GLN A 197 -21.60 4.13 -3.42
CA GLN A 197 -22.13 5.48 -3.33
C GLN A 197 -21.69 6.41 -4.48
N GLU A 198 -20.81 5.96 -5.38
CA GLU A 198 -20.19 6.76 -6.45
C GLU A 198 -19.60 8.09 -5.95
N ILE A 199 -19.19 8.13 -4.68
CA ILE A 199 -18.63 9.34 -4.07
C ILE A 199 -17.26 9.59 -4.69
N ALA A 200 -17.17 10.70 -5.41
CA ALA A 200 -15.94 11.19 -6.00
C ALA A 200 -15.00 11.69 -4.88
N ALA A 201 -14.04 10.86 -4.48
CA ALA A 201 -12.85 11.37 -3.81
C ALA A 201 -12.14 12.36 -4.75
N PRO A 202 -11.50 13.42 -4.24
CA PRO A 202 -10.75 14.35 -5.07
C PRO A 202 -9.71 13.59 -5.91
N LEU A 203 -9.64 13.90 -7.20
CA LEU A 203 -8.69 13.28 -8.11
C LEU A 203 -7.27 13.73 -7.76
N VAL A 204 -6.54 12.86 -7.06
CA VAL A 204 -5.10 13.01 -6.83
C VAL A 204 -4.37 12.31 -7.97
N THR A 205 -3.54 13.07 -8.70
CA THR A 205 -2.92 12.63 -9.96
C THR A 205 -1.39 12.53 -9.87
N GLU A 206 -0.84 12.86 -8.70
CA GLU A 206 0.59 12.92 -8.45
C GLU A 206 0.95 12.49 -7.03
N LEU A 207 2.21 12.07 -6.83
CA LEU A 207 2.72 11.83 -5.48
C LEU A 207 2.79 13.16 -4.72
N THR A 208 2.02 13.26 -3.64
CA THR A 208 2.06 14.43 -2.76
C THR A 208 3.34 14.46 -1.93
N ASN A 209 3.59 15.58 -1.24
CA ASN A 209 4.70 15.64 -0.29
C ASN A 209 4.54 14.60 0.81
N PHE A 210 3.32 14.31 1.24
CA PHE A 210 3.04 13.26 2.22
C PHE A 210 3.44 11.89 1.67
N ASP A 211 3.01 11.53 0.46
CA ASP A 211 3.33 10.23 -0.17
C ASP A 211 4.84 10.00 -0.30
N LYS A 212 5.55 11.05 -0.74
CA LYS A 212 7.02 11.04 -0.87
C LYS A 212 7.69 10.85 0.48
N ALA A 213 7.26 11.60 1.49
CA ALA A 213 7.81 11.51 2.84
C ALA A 213 7.55 10.14 3.47
N PHE A 214 6.33 9.62 3.29
CA PHE A 214 5.89 8.32 3.75
C PHE A 214 6.74 7.20 3.14
N ALA A 215 6.96 7.23 1.83
CA ALA A 215 7.84 6.29 1.16
C ALA A 215 9.28 6.33 1.69
N ILE A 216 9.83 7.51 1.95
CA ILE A 216 11.20 7.68 2.45
C ILE A 216 11.36 7.12 3.87
N VAL A 217 10.40 7.31 4.78
CA VAL A 217 10.54 6.78 6.14
C VAL A 217 10.37 5.26 6.20
N HIS A 218 9.59 4.66 5.30
CA HIS A 218 9.39 3.20 5.21
C HIS A 218 10.48 2.51 4.40
N TYR A 219 11.07 3.19 3.41
CA TYR A 219 12.19 2.72 2.63
C TYR A 219 13.37 3.71 2.62
N PRO A 220 13.99 3.96 3.79
CA PRO A 220 15.02 4.98 3.93
C PRO A 220 16.26 4.64 3.12
N ARG A 221 16.86 5.67 2.52
CA ARG A 221 18.18 5.60 1.89
C ARG A 221 19.20 6.41 2.69
N PRO A 222 20.47 5.95 2.75
CA PRO A 222 21.55 6.77 3.29
C PRO A 222 21.76 8.06 2.49
N ILE A 223 21.60 7.99 1.16
CA ILE A 223 21.77 9.10 0.24
C ILE A 223 20.47 9.24 -0.58
N PRO A 224 19.86 10.44 -0.65
CA PRO A 224 18.70 10.69 -1.50
C PRO A 224 18.95 10.34 -2.97
N HIS A 225 17.88 10.09 -3.71
CA HIS A 225 18.00 9.82 -5.14
C HIS A 225 18.57 11.05 -5.89
N PRO A 226 19.46 10.90 -6.88
CA PRO A 226 20.10 12.03 -7.58
C PRO A 226 19.14 13.01 -8.24
N GLU A 227 17.98 12.54 -8.72
CA GLU A 227 16.94 13.40 -9.31
C GLU A 227 16.10 14.17 -8.27
N THR A 228 16.16 13.76 -7.00
CA THR A 228 15.41 14.35 -5.90
C THR A 228 16.30 14.58 -4.67
N PRO A 229 17.45 15.27 -4.81
CA PRO A 229 18.46 15.37 -3.75
C PRO A 229 17.95 16.09 -2.49
N GLY A 230 16.94 16.94 -2.64
CA GLY A 230 16.30 17.66 -1.55
C GLY A 230 15.33 16.81 -0.70
N TRP A 231 15.10 15.54 -1.03
CA TRP A 231 14.23 14.63 -0.29
C TRP A 231 15.04 13.77 0.69
N THR A 232 15.55 14.41 1.74
CA THR A 232 16.26 13.74 2.84
C THR A 232 15.30 13.06 3.82
N ILE A 233 15.81 12.13 4.61
CA ILE A 233 15.05 11.54 5.73
C ILE A 233 14.60 12.60 6.74
N GLU A 234 15.42 13.61 7.02
CA GLU A 234 15.06 14.71 7.91
C GLU A 234 13.88 15.54 7.36
N ARG A 235 13.90 15.84 6.06
CA ARG A 235 12.78 16.52 5.40
C ARG A 235 11.53 15.65 5.45
N ALA A 236 11.63 14.36 5.15
CA ALA A 236 10.51 13.44 5.19
C ALA A 236 9.87 13.41 6.59
N LEU A 237 10.67 13.26 7.64
CA LEU A 237 10.18 13.31 9.02
C LEU A 237 9.54 14.68 9.36
N THR A 238 10.08 15.78 8.82
CA THR A 238 9.49 17.13 9.01
C THR A 238 8.13 17.25 8.33
N VAL A 239 8.00 16.75 7.09
CA VAL A 239 6.73 16.73 6.35
C VAL A 239 5.68 15.88 7.06
N LEU A 240 6.09 14.78 7.70
CA LEU A 240 5.23 13.91 8.51
C LEU A 240 4.95 14.47 9.91
N GLY A 241 5.32 15.73 10.20
CA GLY A 241 5.01 16.38 11.47
C GLY A 241 5.80 15.86 12.67
N VAL A 242 6.85 15.05 12.47
CA VAL A 242 7.65 14.50 13.57
C VAL A 242 8.34 15.64 14.32
N PRO A 243 8.15 15.81 15.65
CA PRO A 243 8.78 16.87 16.43
C PRO A 243 10.31 16.82 16.40
N LYS A 244 10.96 17.97 16.55
CA LYS A 244 12.42 18.12 16.37
C LYS A 244 13.24 17.17 17.26
N ASP A 245 12.85 17.01 18.52
CA ASP A 245 13.53 16.12 19.47
C ASP A 245 13.39 14.64 19.07
N ALA A 246 12.22 14.23 18.58
CA ALA A 246 11.98 12.90 18.05
C ALA A 246 12.78 12.65 16.75
N ARG A 247 12.80 13.63 15.83
CA ARG A 247 13.63 13.55 14.61
C ARG A 247 15.10 13.35 14.95
N ASN A 248 15.63 14.14 15.88
CA ASN A 248 17.03 14.01 16.30
C ASN A 248 17.36 12.59 16.81
N LYS A 249 16.43 11.96 17.56
CA LYS A 249 16.59 10.57 18.02
C LYS A 249 16.52 9.56 16.88
N ILE A 250 15.59 9.73 15.94
CA ILE A 250 15.46 8.84 14.77
C ILE A 250 16.70 8.94 13.88
N LEU A 251 17.24 10.14 13.68
CA LEU A 251 18.40 10.39 12.82
C LEU A 251 19.74 9.93 13.44
N GLN A 252 19.78 9.65 14.74
CA GLN A 252 20.94 9.01 15.37
C GLN A 252 21.09 7.53 14.98
N SER A 253 20.07 6.94 14.36
CA SER A 253 20.12 5.56 13.88
C SER A 253 21.09 5.39 12.71
N GLU A 254 22.05 4.49 12.87
CA GLU A 254 23.17 4.29 11.95
C GLU A 254 22.83 3.53 10.66
N SER A 255 21.60 3.02 10.51
CA SER A 255 21.21 2.26 9.32
C SER A 255 19.77 2.51 8.90
N PRO A 256 19.44 2.37 7.59
CA PRO A 256 18.06 2.44 7.08
C PRO A 256 17.05 1.64 7.90
N LYS A 257 17.39 0.39 8.23
CA LYS A 257 16.51 -0.48 9.03
C LYS A 257 16.27 0.05 10.45
N LYS A 258 17.30 0.62 11.09
CA LYS A 258 17.16 1.24 12.41
C LYS A 258 16.32 2.52 12.33
N ILE A 259 16.51 3.36 11.31
CA ILE A 259 15.72 4.57 11.07
C ILE A 259 14.23 4.23 10.99
N PHE A 260 13.87 3.25 10.14
CA PHE A 260 12.49 2.78 10.00
C PHE A 260 11.91 2.33 11.34
N LYS A 261 12.59 1.42 12.06
CA LYS A 261 12.13 0.94 13.38
C LYS A 261 12.00 2.05 14.42
N SER A 262 12.92 3.02 14.42
CA SER A 262 12.84 4.18 15.32
C SER A 262 11.64 5.05 15.02
N PHE A 263 11.33 5.25 13.74
CA PHE A 263 10.15 5.97 13.29
C PHE A 263 8.86 5.24 13.70
N GLU A 264 8.76 3.94 13.42
CA GLU A 264 7.59 3.12 13.83
C GLU A 264 7.37 3.16 15.34
N ALA A 265 8.43 2.98 16.13
CA ALA A 265 8.35 3.03 17.59
C ALA A 265 7.94 4.42 18.12
N TRP A 266 8.33 5.50 17.43
CA TRP A 266 7.85 6.84 17.76
C TRP A 266 6.37 7.00 17.39
N ASN A 267 5.98 6.58 16.20
CA ASN A 267 4.61 6.73 15.72
C ASN A 267 3.62 5.96 16.62
N GLY A 268 3.90 4.69 16.92
CA GLY A 268 3.05 3.86 17.78
C GLY A 268 2.79 4.45 19.17
N ARG A 269 3.84 4.98 19.83
CA ARG A 269 3.70 5.61 21.16
C ARG A 269 2.87 6.89 21.16
N ASN A 270 2.83 7.63 20.05
CA ASN A 270 2.00 8.84 19.99
C ASN A 270 0.53 8.51 19.85
N MET A 271 0.20 7.37 19.24
CA MET A 271 -1.18 6.94 19.11
C MET A 271 -1.76 6.46 20.43
N GLU A 272 -1.00 5.72 21.24
CA GLU A 272 -1.42 5.30 22.59
C GLU A 272 -1.80 6.53 23.45
N LYS A 273 -1.02 7.60 23.35
CA LYS A 273 -1.29 8.86 24.08
C LYS A 273 -2.53 9.61 23.60
N GLN A 274 -2.91 9.45 22.33
CA GLN A 274 -4.10 10.08 21.76
C GLN A 274 -5.38 9.29 22.05
N SER A 275 -5.27 7.97 22.30
CA SER A 275 -6.42 7.14 22.70
C SER A 275 -6.78 7.22 24.19
N GLU A 276 -5.90 7.78 25.02
CA GLU A 276 -6.10 7.93 26.47
C GLU A 276 -6.65 9.31 26.90
N GLY A 277 -6.82 10.25 25.97
CA GLY A 277 -7.30 11.62 26.22
C GLY A 277 -8.68 11.88 25.64
#